data_AF-A0A7G8FXW3-F1
#
_entry.id   AF-A0A7G8FXW3-F1
#
_cell.length_a   1.000
_cell.length_b   1.000
_cell.length_c   1.000
_cell.angle_alpha   90.00
_cell.angle_beta   90.00
_cell.angle_gamma   90.00
#
_symmetry.space_group_name_H-M   'P 1'
#
loop_
_entity.id
_entity.type
_entity.pdbx_description
1 polymer ?
#
loop_
_entity_poly.entity_id
_entity_poly.type
_entity_poly.pdbx_seq_one_letter_code
_entity_poly.pdbx_strand_id
1 'polypeptide(L)'
;MLTPITAPRIVKGNFWLARMSTVPSSQPGHSTNKSNDWREWGTEATSLSQAINTQWKHDQTPEKQSIIQATRLVLLDTCAVIINGLSSDLIQAYSENNANLEPGHLHFPGIRQTLSIHGLISVLSAAAPWNELVEGNAKAHGRPALHVVPISIGLGLSLNCTLDEILRAILQGYEIGTRFGEAYSVPPGEHVDGTWGTIAATVAACTLLKTTPEQTRGAINGALCQMSRSLFAPVEAGSGSRLLYSGLSALTGLQLALASRAGLHGPARPGRTSSDHQQRWPSAPDLTIRAEFAIEDSYVKLYPGARHLHYGMEAALNWRLSHGYHSEQTLRQQDIPSTITIETYPEAINYCDQSEPSNRIQAQFSLQYATCICLLTGDTSTNIFNQSWLHHPVVAILMSRTKLLANDHQSGRWAVLNLTDQQGRRSRAECKYLKGDPGYPLSIDDRITKAKRLLEDHLETRCAERLVNHWLEGDLSNGLLPEA
;
A
#
# COMPACT_ATOMS: atom_id res chain seq x y z
N MET A 1 -4.95 59.43 -25.52
CA MET A 1 -6.07 59.81 -24.62
C MET A 1 -7.24 58.89 -24.93
N LEU A 2 -7.79 58.22 -23.89
CA LEU A 2 -9.19 57.80 -23.67
C LEU A 2 -9.89 57.05 -24.83
N THR A 3 -10.48 55.86 -24.71
CA THR A 3 -11.40 55.35 -23.66
C THR A 3 -11.65 53.84 -23.91
N PRO A 4 -12.09 53.04 -22.93
CA PRO A 4 -12.24 51.58 -23.03
C PRO A 4 -13.66 51.13 -23.44
N ILE A 5 -13.77 49.98 -24.10
CA ILE A 5 -15.05 49.29 -24.36
C ILE A 5 -15.21 48.14 -23.36
N THR A 6 -16.36 48.16 -22.70
CA THR A 6 -16.88 47.22 -21.70
C THR A 6 -17.17 45.82 -22.26
N ALA A 7 -16.83 44.78 -21.49
CA ALA A 7 -17.31 43.40 -21.67
C ALA A 7 -18.35 43.03 -20.59
N PRO A 8 -19.30 42.11 -20.87
CA PRO A 8 -20.47 41.89 -20.03
C PRO A 8 -20.22 40.95 -18.84
N ARG A 9 -21.02 41.19 -17.78
CA ARG A 9 -21.12 40.43 -16.53
C ARG A 9 -21.51 38.96 -16.77
N ILE A 10 -20.70 38.03 -16.26
CA ILE A 10 -21.15 36.68 -15.93
C ILE A 10 -21.37 36.61 -14.42
N VAL A 11 -22.62 36.35 -14.04
CA VAL A 11 -23.03 36.06 -12.66
C VAL A 11 -22.59 34.63 -12.35
N LYS A 12 -21.59 34.45 -11.48
CA LYS A 12 -21.35 33.18 -10.79
C LYS A 12 -21.78 33.33 -9.34
N GLY A 13 -22.77 32.53 -8.94
CA GLY A 13 -23.21 32.42 -7.56
C GLY A 13 -22.11 31.80 -6.71
N ASN A 14 -21.67 32.56 -5.70
CA ASN A 14 -20.82 32.06 -4.63
C ASN A 14 -21.69 31.34 -3.60
N PHE A 15 -21.54 30.03 -3.48
CA PHE A 15 -21.80 29.30 -2.25
C PHE A 15 -20.59 28.42 -1.96
N TRP A 16 -20.28 28.26 -0.67
CA TRP A 16 -19.13 27.54 -0.07
C TRP A 16 -17.94 28.41 0.36
N LEU A 17 -18.15 29.20 1.41
CA LEU A 17 -17.13 29.50 2.41
C LEU A 17 -17.82 29.51 3.78
N ALA A 18 -17.46 28.53 4.61
CA ALA A 18 -17.60 28.46 6.07
C ALA A 18 -18.11 27.10 6.54
N ARG A 19 -17.20 26.16 6.82
CA ARG A 19 -17.32 25.32 8.01
C ARG A 19 -15.99 25.28 8.73
N MET A 20 -16.06 25.81 9.94
CA MET A 20 -14.99 25.87 10.92
C MET A 20 -14.44 24.48 11.21
N SER A 21 -13.11 24.40 11.22
CA SER A 21 -12.32 23.32 11.77
C SER A 21 -12.72 23.09 13.23
N THR A 22 -13.44 22.00 13.49
CA THR A 22 -13.50 21.37 14.81
C THR A 22 -12.69 20.07 14.72
N VAL A 23 -11.45 20.13 15.20
CA VAL A 23 -10.61 18.95 15.43
C VAL A 23 -11.35 18.02 16.39
N PRO A 24 -11.62 16.76 16.04
CA PRO A 24 -12.18 15.80 16.99
C PRO A 24 -11.14 15.49 18.08
N SER A 25 -11.44 15.84 19.32
CA SER A 25 -10.70 15.43 20.50
C SER A 25 -11.03 13.98 20.84
N SER A 26 -10.21 13.03 20.38
CA SER A 26 -9.99 11.73 21.04
C SER A 26 -8.97 10.90 20.27
N GLN A 27 -7.69 11.12 20.56
CA GLN A 27 -6.68 10.08 20.29
C GLN A 27 -6.45 9.27 21.56
N PRO A 28 -6.37 7.93 21.47
CA PRO A 28 -5.98 7.10 22.60
C PRO A 28 -4.52 7.41 22.96
N GLY A 29 -4.24 7.56 24.25
CA GLY A 29 -2.94 8.01 24.76
C GLY A 29 -1.78 7.14 24.25
N HIS A 30 -0.88 7.77 23.50
CA HIS A 30 0.38 7.16 23.09
C HIS A 30 1.47 7.40 24.16
N SER A 31 2.17 6.31 24.47
CA SER A 31 3.51 6.17 25.04
C SER A 31 4.17 7.38 25.72
N THR A 32 4.48 7.23 27.01
CA THR A 32 5.18 8.20 27.86
C THR A 32 6.71 8.18 27.68
N ASN A 33 7.25 8.18 26.45
CA ASN A 33 8.70 8.33 26.24
C ASN A 33 9.06 9.74 25.74
N LYS A 34 9.95 10.35 26.54
CA LYS A 34 10.90 11.47 26.38
C LYS A 34 10.77 12.33 25.12
N SER A 35 10.75 13.66 25.32
CA SER A 35 10.92 14.75 24.34
C SER A 35 10.95 14.34 22.87
N ASN A 36 10.07 14.91 22.03
CA ASN A 36 10.03 14.74 20.57
C ASN A 36 11.31 15.23 19.86
N ASP A 37 12.44 14.62 20.21
CA ASP A 37 13.79 15.03 19.91
C ASP A 37 14.32 14.21 18.75
N TRP A 38 13.95 14.66 17.55
CA TRP A 38 14.33 14.01 16.30
C TRP A 38 15.83 13.83 16.09
N ARG A 39 16.66 14.49 16.91
CA ARG A 39 18.12 14.37 16.88
C ARG A 39 18.61 12.97 17.25
N GLU A 40 17.79 12.20 17.98
CA GLU A 40 18.14 10.86 18.46
C GLU A 40 17.52 9.73 17.62
N TRP A 41 16.52 10.01 16.78
CA TRP A 41 15.76 8.97 16.07
C TRP A 41 16.63 8.06 15.19
N GLY A 42 17.63 8.60 14.49
CA GLY A 42 18.54 7.77 13.71
C GLY A 42 19.36 6.80 14.57
N THR A 43 19.75 7.24 15.78
CA THR A 43 20.49 6.40 16.74
C THR A 43 19.59 5.32 17.32
N GLU A 44 18.37 5.69 17.71
CA GLU A 44 17.37 4.76 18.24
C GLU A 44 16.95 3.72 17.19
N ALA A 45 16.70 4.14 15.95
CA ALA A 45 16.34 3.25 14.85
C ALA A 45 17.49 2.29 14.50
N THR A 46 18.73 2.77 14.54
CA THR A 46 19.91 1.90 14.36
C THR A 46 20.02 0.87 15.48
N SER A 47 19.77 1.29 16.73
CA SER A 47 19.77 0.39 17.88
C SER A 47 18.67 -0.67 17.78
N LEU A 48 17.48 -0.27 17.31
CA LEU A 48 16.37 -1.19 17.03
C LEU A 48 16.74 -2.20 15.93
N SER A 49 17.35 -1.77 14.83
CA SER A 49 17.86 -2.67 13.78
C SER A 49 18.83 -3.72 14.35
N GLN A 50 19.77 -3.32 15.21
CA GLN A 50 20.70 -4.24 15.86
C GLN A 50 19.99 -5.21 16.82
N ALA A 51 18.99 -4.75 17.55
CA ALA A 51 18.18 -5.59 18.44
C ALA A 51 17.39 -6.64 17.64
N ILE A 52 16.77 -6.25 16.51
CA ILE A 52 16.09 -7.16 15.58
C ILE A 52 17.06 -8.24 15.09
N ASN A 53 18.27 -7.85 14.68
CA ASN A 53 19.30 -8.80 14.25
C ASN A 53 19.66 -9.82 15.34
N THR A 54 19.62 -9.43 16.61
CA THR A 54 19.87 -10.34 17.73
C THR A 54 18.73 -11.32 17.91
N GLN A 55 17.48 -10.87 17.75
CA GLN A 55 16.31 -11.74 17.80
C GLN A 55 16.23 -12.68 16.59
N TRP A 56 16.69 -12.27 15.41
CA TRP A 56 16.68 -13.10 14.20
C TRP A 56 17.63 -14.33 14.28
N LYS A 57 18.73 -14.27 15.04
CA LYS A 57 19.76 -15.34 15.03
C LYS A 57 19.21 -16.71 15.48
N HIS A 58 19.60 -17.74 14.72
CA HIS A 58 19.16 -19.16 14.60
C HIS A 58 18.99 -20.07 15.84
N ASP A 59 18.81 -19.53 17.04
CA ASP A 59 18.42 -20.39 18.17
C ASP A 59 16.92 -20.68 18.06
N GLN A 60 16.53 -21.96 18.06
CA GLN A 60 15.20 -22.48 17.73
C GLN A 60 14.12 -22.16 18.79
N THR A 61 13.83 -20.89 19.07
CA THR A 61 12.68 -20.54 19.91
C THR A 61 11.41 -20.39 19.05
N PRO A 62 10.22 -20.78 19.56
CA PRO A 62 8.96 -20.65 18.83
C PRO A 62 8.66 -19.22 18.33
N GLU A 63 9.02 -18.20 19.13
CA GLU A 63 8.81 -16.78 18.78
C GLU A 63 9.61 -16.38 17.53
N LYS A 64 10.82 -16.93 17.37
CA LYS A 64 11.67 -16.67 16.20
C LYS A 64 11.17 -17.39 14.95
N GLN A 65 10.47 -18.51 15.09
CA GLN A 65 9.80 -19.15 13.96
C GLN A 65 8.61 -18.33 13.48
N SER A 66 7.86 -17.71 14.40
CA SER A 66 6.72 -16.82 14.09
C SER A 66 7.13 -15.66 13.18
N ILE A 67 8.18 -14.92 13.56
CA ILE A 67 8.62 -13.73 12.79
C ILE A 67 9.17 -14.09 11.41
N ILE A 68 9.91 -15.20 11.28
CA ILE A 68 10.40 -15.68 9.97
C ILE A 68 9.20 -16.06 9.10
N GLN A 69 8.22 -16.78 9.64
CA GLN A 69 7.00 -17.15 8.92
C GLN A 69 6.21 -15.91 8.49
N ALA A 70 6.00 -14.93 9.38
CA ALA A 70 5.33 -13.68 9.05
C ALA A 70 6.06 -12.92 7.92
N THR A 71 7.40 -12.86 7.99
CA THR A 71 8.23 -12.22 6.96
C THR A 71 8.13 -12.94 5.62
N ARG A 72 8.13 -14.28 5.62
CA ARG A 72 7.94 -15.09 4.41
C ARG A 72 6.55 -14.90 3.80
N LEU A 73 5.51 -14.79 4.62
CA LEU A 73 4.15 -14.53 4.15
C LEU A 73 4.04 -13.14 3.50
N VAL A 74 4.73 -12.13 4.03
CA VAL A 74 4.79 -10.79 3.41
C VAL A 74 5.59 -10.81 2.10
N LEU A 75 6.72 -11.53 2.06
CA LEU A 75 7.49 -11.73 0.83
C LEU A 75 6.62 -12.41 -0.25
N LEU A 76 5.94 -13.50 0.11
CA LEU A 76 5.06 -14.26 -0.78
C LEU A 76 3.95 -13.36 -1.34
N ASP A 77 3.20 -12.68 -0.46
CA ASP A 77 2.09 -11.81 -0.85
C ASP A 77 2.56 -10.74 -1.83
N THR A 78 3.66 -10.06 -1.49
CA THR A 78 4.15 -8.94 -2.28
C THR A 78 4.75 -9.39 -3.61
N CYS A 79 5.48 -10.51 -3.65
CA CYS A 79 5.99 -11.08 -4.92
C CYS A 79 4.85 -11.50 -5.84
N ALA A 80 3.81 -12.15 -5.31
CA ALA A 80 2.65 -12.55 -6.10
C ALA A 80 1.90 -11.33 -6.67
N VAL A 81 1.73 -10.27 -5.85
CA VAL A 81 1.11 -9.01 -6.30
C VAL A 81 1.97 -8.29 -7.35
N ILE A 82 3.29 -8.25 -7.18
CA ILE A 82 4.23 -7.70 -8.16
C ILE A 82 4.08 -8.42 -9.50
N ILE A 83 4.15 -9.77 -9.50
CA ILE A 83 4.04 -10.58 -10.72
C ILE A 83 2.69 -10.38 -11.40
N ASN A 84 1.61 -10.30 -10.63
CA ASN A 84 0.30 -9.96 -11.15
C ASN A 84 0.27 -8.56 -11.78
N GLY A 85 0.94 -7.57 -11.18
CA GLY A 85 1.10 -6.22 -11.72
C GLY A 85 1.92 -6.17 -13.02
N LEU A 86 2.89 -7.07 -13.17
CA LEU A 86 3.71 -7.21 -14.38
C LEU A 86 2.90 -7.73 -15.59
N SER A 87 1.67 -8.23 -15.41
CA SER A 87 0.78 -8.55 -16.54
C SER A 87 0.36 -7.30 -17.34
N SER A 88 0.49 -6.10 -16.77
CA SER A 88 0.13 -4.84 -17.41
C SER A 88 1.11 -4.43 -18.50
N ASP A 89 0.61 -4.21 -19.72
CA ASP A 89 1.42 -3.70 -20.84
C ASP A 89 2.03 -2.33 -20.53
N LEU A 90 1.39 -1.50 -19.70
CA LEU A 90 1.95 -0.22 -19.27
C LEU A 90 3.22 -0.42 -18.44
N ILE A 91 3.21 -1.39 -17.52
CA ILE A 91 4.36 -1.70 -16.67
C ILE A 91 5.46 -2.39 -17.49
N GLN A 92 5.10 -3.25 -18.44
CA GLN A 92 6.05 -3.86 -19.36
C GLN A 92 6.74 -2.81 -20.25
N ALA A 93 5.99 -1.85 -20.80
CA ALA A 93 6.57 -0.73 -21.55
C ALA A 93 7.48 0.15 -20.68
N TYR A 94 7.12 0.38 -19.40
CA TYR A 94 8.01 1.06 -18.46
C TYR A 94 9.30 0.26 -18.22
N SER A 95 9.20 -1.07 -18.12
CA SER A 95 10.35 -1.97 -18.03
C SER A 95 11.25 -1.88 -19.26
N GLU A 96 10.68 -1.84 -20.47
CA GLU A 96 11.43 -1.74 -21.72
C GLU A 96 12.21 -0.42 -21.80
N ASN A 97 11.58 0.68 -21.39
CA ASN A 97 12.24 1.99 -21.35
C ASN A 97 13.42 2.03 -20.35
N ASN A 98 13.29 1.39 -19.19
CA ASN A 98 14.40 1.28 -18.23
C ASN A 98 15.55 0.44 -18.79
N ALA A 99 15.24 -0.72 -19.39
CA ALA A 99 16.24 -1.60 -19.99
C ALA A 99 17.03 -0.93 -21.12
N ASN A 100 16.35 -0.11 -21.93
CA ASN A 100 16.98 0.63 -23.03
C ASN A 100 17.90 1.75 -22.54
N LEU A 101 17.56 2.40 -21.43
CA LEU A 101 18.34 3.51 -20.88
C LEU A 101 19.55 3.02 -20.06
N GLU A 102 19.34 2.03 -19.20
CA GLU A 102 20.37 1.45 -18.34
C GLU A 102 20.31 -0.08 -18.44
N PRO A 103 21.04 -0.67 -19.41
CA PRO A 103 21.09 -2.13 -19.56
C PRO A 103 21.64 -2.81 -18.30
N GLY A 104 21.15 -4.02 -18.02
CA GLY A 104 21.66 -4.86 -16.95
C GLY A 104 21.36 -6.33 -17.17
N HIS A 105 21.73 -7.15 -16.20
CA HIS A 105 21.69 -8.61 -16.28
C HIS A 105 20.73 -9.24 -15.26
N LEU A 106 20.03 -8.44 -14.47
CA LEU A 106 19.11 -8.95 -13.45
C LEU A 106 17.78 -9.31 -14.09
N HIS A 107 17.17 -10.38 -13.61
CA HIS A 107 15.86 -10.86 -14.05
C HIS A 107 15.00 -11.20 -12.84
N PHE A 108 13.69 -11.00 -12.98
CA PHE A 108 12.69 -11.44 -12.02
C PHE A 108 11.51 -12.05 -12.77
N PRO A 109 10.89 -13.15 -12.28
CA PRO A 109 9.76 -13.78 -12.95
C PRO A 109 8.67 -12.78 -13.34
N GLY A 110 8.15 -12.92 -14.57
CA GLY A 110 7.14 -12.04 -15.14
C GLY A 110 7.69 -10.83 -15.90
N ILE A 111 8.98 -10.48 -15.76
CA ILE A 111 9.66 -9.49 -16.60
C ILE A 111 10.13 -10.14 -17.90
N ARG A 112 9.96 -9.45 -19.04
CA ARG A 112 10.28 -9.96 -20.39
C ARG A 112 11.76 -9.81 -20.78
N GLN A 113 12.50 -8.95 -20.08
CA GLN A 113 13.87 -8.54 -20.36
C GLN A 113 14.73 -8.58 -19.09
N THR A 114 16.03 -8.36 -19.25
CA THR A 114 16.92 -8.09 -18.11
C THR A 114 17.00 -6.59 -17.82
N LEU A 115 17.28 -6.24 -16.57
CA LEU A 115 17.31 -4.86 -16.08
C LEU A 115 18.59 -4.57 -15.29
N SER A 116 18.96 -3.29 -15.20
CA SER A 116 19.87 -2.79 -14.17
C SER A 116 19.24 -2.95 -12.78
N ILE A 117 20.04 -2.75 -11.73
CA ILE A 117 19.51 -2.71 -10.37
C ILE A 117 18.48 -1.59 -10.18
N HIS A 118 18.72 -0.39 -10.71
CA HIS A 118 17.77 0.72 -10.59
C HIS A 118 16.49 0.42 -11.38
N GLY A 119 16.63 -0.05 -12.62
CA GLY A 119 15.50 -0.43 -13.46
C GLY A 119 14.64 -1.52 -12.82
N LEU A 120 15.26 -2.56 -12.25
CA LEU A 120 14.55 -3.63 -11.57
C LEU A 120 13.77 -3.11 -10.36
N ILE A 121 14.42 -2.34 -9.47
CA ILE A 121 13.74 -1.77 -8.29
C ILE A 121 12.57 -0.88 -8.73
N SER A 122 12.78 0.01 -9.71
CA SER A 122 11.74 0.90 -10.22
C SER A 122 10.54 0.15 -10.80
N VAL A 123 10.78 -0.86 -11.63
CA VAL A 123 9.73 -1.64 -12.30
C VAL A 123 8.92 -2.45 -11.29
N LEU A 124 9.60 -3.17 -10.38
CA LEU A 124 8.91 -3.95 -9.35
C LEU A 124 8.10 -3.04 -8.40
N SER A 125 8.64 -1.88 -8.03
CA SER A 125 7.93 -0.88 -7.23
C SER A 125 6.70 -0.28 -7.93
N ALA A 126 6.72 -0.15 -9.26
CA ALA A 126 5.57 0.30 -10.04
C ALA A 126 4.53 -0.81 -10.28
N ALA A 127 4.98 -2.06 -10.35
CA ALA A 127 4.12 -3.23 -10.51
C ALA A 127 3.34 -3.55 -9.23
N ALA A 128 3.98 -3.51 -8.07
CA ALA A 128 3.37 -3.82 -6.77
C ALA A 128 2.02 -3.10 -6.51
N PRO A 129 1.89 -1.77 -6.70
CA PRO A 129 0.65 -1.08 -6.38
C PRO A 129 -0.35 -1.08 -7.56
N TRP A 130 -0.04 -1.70 -8.71
CA TRP A 130 -0.88 -1.69 -9.93
C TRP A 130 -2.34 -2.07 -9.67
N ASN A 131 -2.56 -3.18 -8.94
CA ASN A 131 -3.89 -3.66 -8.57
C ASN A 131 -4.28 -3.34 -7.12
N GLU A 132 -3.45 -2.57 -6.41
CA GLU A 132 -3.71 -2.16 -5.03
C GLU A 132 -3.87 -3.32 -4.03
N LEU A 133 -3.28 -4.50 -4.33
CA LEU A 133 -3.45 -5.76 -3.59
C LEU A 133 -2.38 -6.05 -2.53
N VAL A 134 -1.32 -5.25 -2.47
CA VAL A 134 -0.26 -5.40 -1.46
C VAL A 134 -0.88 -5.23 -0.07
N GLU A 135 -0.40 -6.05 0.87
CA GLU A 135 -0.66 -5.91 2.31
C GLU A 135 -0.40 -4.47 2.83
N GLY A 136 -0.87 -4.18 4.03
CA GLY A 136 -0.38 -3.01 4.73
C GLY A 136 -0.52 -3.06 6.24
N ASN A 137 -0.15 -1.97 6.90
CA ASN A 137 -0.25 -1.82 8.34
C ASN A 137 -1.19 -0.64 8.68
N ALA A 138 -2.21 -0.93 9.51
CA ALA A 138 -3.24 0.06 9.83
C ALA A 138 -2.71 1.23 10.68
N LYS A 139 -1.76 0.95 11.59
CA LYS A 139 -1.18 1.95 12.50
C LYS A 139 -0.23 2.88 11.76
N ALA A 140 0.49 2.39 10.76
CA ALA A 140 1.33 3.23 9.89
C ALA A 140 0.55 3.93 8.76
N HIS A 141 -0.77 3.74 8.69
CA HIS A 141 -1.63 4.30 7.66
C HIS A 141 -1.15 4.03 6.22
N GLY A 142 -0.44 2.92 5.97
CA GLY A 142 0.19 2.65 4.68
C GLY A 142 0.63 1.20 4.48
N ARG A 143 1.54 0.97 3.52
CA ARG A 143 1.92 -0.36 3.04
C ARG A 143 3.43 -0.58 3.13
N PRO A 144 3.96 -1.07 4.26
CA PRO A 144 5.40 -1.13 4.45
C PRO A 144 6.10 -2.05 3.44
N ALA A 145 5.51 -3.20 3.06
CA ALA A 145 6.10 -4.11 2.08
C ALA A 145 6.31 -3.47 0.70
N LEU A 146 5.46 -2.53 0.30
CA LEU A 146 5.57 -1.77 -0.95
C LEU A 146 6.93 -1.04 -1.07
N HIS A 147 7.53 -0.68 0.07
CA HIS A 147 8.78 0.06 0.14
C HIS A 147 10.01 -0.83 0.32
N VAL A 148 9.86 -1.98 0.99
CA VAL A 148 11.01 -2.82 1.38
C VAL A 148 11.20 -4.05 0.51
N VAL A 149 10.12 -4.62 -0.06
CA VAL A 149 10.25 -5.85 -0.84
C VAL A 149 10.89 -5.59 -2.21
N PRO A 150 10.45 -4.63 -3.04
CA PRO A 150 11.07 -4.39 -4.36
C PRO A 150 12.58 -4.08 -4.27
N ILE A 151 12.98 -3.25 -3.31
CA ILE A 151 14.41 -2.93 -3.09
C ILE A 151 15.20 -4.13 -2.61
N SER A 152 14.62 -4.96 -1.74
CA SER A 152 15.28 -6.17 -1.24
C SER A 152 15.44 -7.22 -2.33
N ILE A 153 14.48 -7.33 -3.26
CA ILE A 153 14.60 -8.16 -4.46
C ILE A 153 15.74 -7.64 -5.34
N GLY A 154 15.72 -6.35 -5.70
CA GLY A 154 16.69 -5.77 -6.62
C GLY A 154 18.13 -5.85 -6.09
N LEU A 155 18.36 -5.41 -4.85
CA LEU A 155 19.68 -5.52 -4.20
C LEU A 155 20.08 -6.98 -3.95
N GLY A 156 19.14 -7.80 -3.45
CA GLY A 156 19.41 -9.18 -3.11
C GLY A 156 19.88 -10.00 -4.31
N LEU A 157 19.21 -9.85 -5.47
CA LEU A 157 19.65 -10.47 -6.71
C LEU A 157 20.99 -9.90 -7.18
N SER A 158 21.18 -8.58 -7.13
CA SER A 158 22.42 -7.94 -7.58
C SER A 158 23.65 -8.34 -6.75
N LEU A 159 23.47 -8.64 -5.47
CA LEU A 159 24.54 -9.00 -4.54
C LEU A 159 24.65 -10.51 -4.31
N ASN A 160 23.81 -11.31 -4.97
CA ASN A 160 23.67 -12.75 -4.72
C ASN A 160 23.43 -13.08 -3.24
N CYS A 161 22.56 -12.30 -2.59
CA CYS A 161 22.18 -12.51 -1.20
C CYS A 161 21.39 -13.79 -1.01
N THR A 162 21.53 -14.39 0.18
CA THR A 162 20.69 -15.51 0.59
C THR A 162 19.27 -15.05 0.94
N LEU A 163 18.32 -15.97 0.95
CA LEU A 163 16.94 -15.73 1.37
C LEU A 163 16.90 -15.23 2.82
N ASP A 164 17.76 -15.74 3.69
CA ASP A 164 17.98 -15.25 5.05
C ASP A 164 18.32 -13.76 5.10
N GLU A 165 19.28 -13.31 4.27
CA GLU A 165 19.69 -11.91 4.19
C GLU A 165 18.56 -11.01 3.67
N ILE A 166 17.81 -11.48 2.68
CA ILE A 166 16.67 -10.76 2.10
C ILE A 166 15.52 -10.63 3.11
N LEU A 167 15.15 -11.71 3.79
CA LEU A 167 14.08 -11.68 4.80
C LEU A 167 14.47 -10.78 5.98
N ARG A 168 15.73 -10.80 6.44
CA ARG A 168 16.20 -9.84 7.44
C ARG A 168 16.05 -8.39 7.01
N ALA A 169 16.42 -8.07 5.78
CA ALA A 169 16.32 -6.72 5.25
C ALA A 169 14.87 -6.24 5.15
N ILE A 170 13.97 -7.14 4.70
CA ILE A 170 12.52 -6.89 4.69
C ILE A 170 12.05 -6.62 6.11
N LEU A 171 12.34 -7.51 7.07
CA LEU A 171 11.88 -7.35 8.45
C LEU A 171 12.36 -6.04 9.07
N GLN A 172 13.65 -5.71 8.98
CA GLN A 172 14.20 -4.51 9.58
C GLN A 172 13.63 -3.23 8.96
N GLY A 173 13.56 -3.18 7.63
CA GLY A 173 12.96 -2.05 6.92
C GLY A 173 11.47 -1.92 7.24
N TYR A 174 10.75 -3.03 7.28
CA TYR A 174 9.32 -3.08 7.59
C TYR A 174 9.06 -2.56 8.99
N GLU A 175 9.79 -3.08 9.98
CA GLU A 175 9.61 -2.71 11.39
C GLU A 175 9.87 -1.22 11.60
N ILE A 176 11.08 -0.76 11.25
CA ILE A 176 11.48 0.62 11.47
C ILE A 176 10.62 1.58 10.64
N GLY A 177 10.37 1.24 9.37
CA GLY A 177 9.48 1.98 8.50
C GLY A 177 8.08 2.16 9.08
N THR A 178 7.50 1.08 9.63
CA THR A 178 6.20 1.14 10.28
C THR A 178 6.23 2.04 11.50
N ARG A 179 7.25 1.98 12.37
CA ARG A 179 7.35 2.88 13.54
C ARG A 179 7.39 4.35 13.15
N PHE A 180 8.07 4.67 12.07
CA PHE A 180 8.05 6.01 11.50
C PHE A 180 6.67 6.34 10.90
N GLY A 181 6.03 5.41 10.19
CA GLY A 181 4.67 5.61 9.69
C GLY A 181 3.63 5.84 10.79
N GLU A 182 3.73 5.16 11.93
CA GLU A 182 2.86 5.34 13.11
C GLU A 182 2.94 6.76 13.68
N ALA A 183 4.12 7.38 13.63
CA ALA A 183 4.34 8.76 14.10
C ALA A 183 4.15 9.82 13.01
N TYR A 184 3.96 9.41 11.76
CA TYR A 184 3.85 10.32 10.62
C TYR A 184 2.41 10.76 10.39
N SER A 185 2.19 12.07 10.35
CA SER A 185 0.93 12.68 9.97
C SER A 185 0.99 13.10 8.50
N VAL A 186 0.27 12.38 7.65
CA VAL A 186 0.15 12.71 6.21
C VAL A 186 -0.69 13.98 6.07
N PRO A 187 -0.15 15.07 5.50
CA PRO A 187 -0.94 16.28 5.30
C PRO A 187 -2.11 16.08 4.34
N PRO A 188 -3.21 16.86 4.49
CA PRO A 188 -4.32 16.83 3.54
C PRO A 188 -3.85 17.07 2.10
N GLY A 189 -4.35 16.26 1.16
CA GLY A 189 -3.98 16.33 -0.26
C GLY A 189 -2.66 15.64 -0.61
N GLU A 190 -2.00 15.00 0.36
CA GLU A 190 -0.85 14.13 0.12
C GLU A 190 -1.25 12.65 0.16
N HIS A 191 -0.43 11.83 -0.50
CA HIS A 191 -0.57 10.39 -0.52
C HIS A 191 0.48 9.77 0.41
N VAL A 192 0.11 8.76 1.20
CA VAL A 192 1.04 8.13 2.15
C VAL A 192 2.22 7.45 1.45
N ASP A 193 1.95 6.70 0.37
CA ASP A 193 3.01 6.08 -0.42
C ASP A 193 3.91 7.17 -1.00
N GLY A 194 5.22 7.07 -0.79
CA GLY A 194 6.19 8.08 -1.23
C GLY A 194 6.65 9.03 -0.14
N THR A 195 6.30 8.78 1.14
CA THR A 195 6.71 9.57 2.30
C THR A 195 7.71 8.80 3.19
N TRP A 196 7.28 8.34 4.37
CA TRP A 196 8.09 7.61 5.37
C TRP A 196 8.68 6.30 4.83
N GLY A 197 8.10 5.75 3.75
CA GLY A 197 8.64 4.59 3.03
C GLY A 197 10.09 4.76 2.55
N THR A 198 10.56 5.99 2.36
CA THR A 198 11.98 6.27 2.06
C THR A 198 12.90 5.78 3.18
N ILE A 199 12.48 5.94 4.45
CA ILE A 199 13.23 5.47 5.61
C ILE A 199 13.25 3.93 5.63
N ALA A 200 12.09 3.31 5.40
CA ALA A 200 11.96 1.85 5.33
C ALA A 200 12.92 1.24 4.28
N ALA A 201 12.93 1.80 3.07
CA ALA A 201 13.81 1.38 2.00
C ALA A 201 15.29 1.64 2.32
N THR A 202 15.62 2.77 2.94
CA THR A 202 16.99 3.10 3.38
C THR A 202 17.52 2.05 4.35
N VAL A 203 16.70 1.65 5.32
CA VAL A 203 17.06 0.61 6.30
C VAL A 203 17.29 -0.72 5.60
N ALA A 204 16.35 -1.18 4.75
CA ALA A 204 16.50 -2.43 4.02
C ALA A 204 17.78 -2.46 3.16
N ALA A 205 18.09 -1.35 2.48
CA ALA A 205 19.31 -1.19 1.70
C ALA A 205 20.57 -1.24 2.59
N CYS A 206 20.58 -0.54 3.72
CA CYS A 206 21.68 -0.57 4.69
C CYS A 206 21.94 -2.01 5.19
N THR A 207 20.89 -2.77 5.47
CA THR A 207 20.98 -4.17 5.91
C THR A 207 21.65 -5.05 4.86
N LEU A 208 21.20 -5.01 3.60
CA LEU A 208 21.79 -5.82 2.52
C LEU A 208 23.21 -5.38 2.16
N LEU A 209 23.48 -4.08 2.25
CA LEU A 209 24.81 -3.51 2.00
C LEU A 209 25.77 -3.68 3.18
N LYS A 210 25.32 -4.28 4.30
CA LYS A 210 26.10 -4.58 5.51
C LYS A 210 26.81 -3.34 6.07
N THR A 211 26.09 -2.22 6.16
CA THR A 211 26.61 -0.96 6.69
C THR A 211 26.96 -1.05 8.17
N THR A 212 27.93 -0.24 8.61
CA THR A 212 28.23 -0.07 10.04
C THR A 212 27.09 0.70 10.74
N PRO A 213 26.97 0.63 12.08
CA PRO A 213 25.95 1.38 12.81
C PRO A 213 26.00 2.89 12.55
N GLU A 214 27.20 3.47 12.43
CA GLU A 214 27.37 4.87 12.09
C GLU A 214 26.82 5.20 10.70
N GLN A 215 27.10 4.34 9.72
CA GLN A 215 26.60 4.48 8.36
C GLN A 215 25.07 4.30 8.32
N THR A 216 24.51 3.33 9.02
CA THR A 216 23.06 3.13 9.10
C THR A 216 22.37 4.35 9.70
N ARG A 217 22.85 4.85 10.84
CA ARG A 217 22.34 6.07 11.47
C ARG A 217 22.39 7.26 10.51
N GLY A 218 23.55 7.45 9.88
CA GLY A 218 23.74 8.57 8.96
C GLY A 218 22.83 8.48 7.73
N ALA A 219 22.59 7.28 7.20
CA ALA A 219 21.66 7.07 6.08
C ALA A 219 20.22 7.38 6.50
N ILE A 220 19.77 6.89 7.66
CA ILE A 220 18.44 7.16 8.22
C ILE A 220 18.24 8.67 8.46
N ASN A 221 19.22 9.34 9.06
CA ASN A 221 19.17 10.80 9.24
C ASN A 221 19.15 11.53 7.90
N GLY A 222 19.88 11.03 6.90
CA GLY A 222 19.80 11.52 5.53
C GLY A 222 18.40 11.39 4.93
N ALA A 223 17.72 10.26 5.17
CA ALA A 223 16.34 10.02 4.74
C ALA A 223 15.36 10.97 5.45
N LEU A 224 15.49 11.17 6.76
CA LEU A 224 14.67 12.14 7.51
C LEU A 224 14.81 13.57 6.96
N CYS A 225 15.99 13.93 6.47
CA CYS A 225 16.22 15.25 5.86
C CYS A 225 15.74 15.38 4.41
N GLN A 226 15.58 14.27 3.67
CA GLN A 226 15.44 14.29 2.20
C GLN A 226 14.30 13.43 1.66
N MET A 227 13.48 12.82 2.52
CA MET A 227 12.34 12.03 2.08
C MET A 227 11.41 12.86 1.18
N SER A 228 10.88 12.20 0.15
CA SER A 228 9.96 12.82 -0.80
C SER A 228 8.60 13.11 -0.16
N ARG A 229 7.81 13.96 -0.85
CA ARG A 229 6.38 14.12 -0.62
C ARG A 229 5.63 13.80 -1.91
N SER A 230 4.53 13.08 -1.79
CA SER A 230 3.68 12.66 -2.90
C SER A 230 2.31 13.30 -2.73
N LEU A 231 1.79 13.91 -3.79
CA LEU A 231 0.44 14.50 -3.79
C LEU A 231 -0.59 13.40 -4.07
N PHE A 232 -1.81 13.57 -3.58
CA PHE A 232 -2.95 12.73 -3.94
C PHE A 232 -3.48 13.04 -5.36
N ALA A 233 -3.14 14.20 -5.92
CA ALA A 233 -3.63 14.70 -7.20
C ALA A 233 -3.51 13.71 -8.39
N PRO A 234 -2.46 12.89 -8.54
CA PRO A 234 -2.43 11.85 -9.57
C PRO A 234 -3.51 10.78 -9.42
N VAL A 235 -3.98 10.46 -8.21
CA VAL A 235 -5.14 9.58 -8.02
C VAL A 235 -6.42 10.27 -8.52
N GLU A 236 -6.65 11.52 -8.11
CA GLU A 236 -7.80 12.33 -8.53
C GLU A 236 -7.85 12.53 -10.05
N ALA A 237 -6.70 12.73 -10.67
CA ALA A 237 -6.57 12.86 -12.13
C ALA A 237 -6.56 11.53 -12.87
N GLY A 238 -6.51 10.38 -12.16
CA GLY A 238 -6.41 9.06 -12.76
C GLY A 238 -5.10 8.82 -13.52
N SER A 239 -4.00 9.44 -13.07
CA SER A 239 -2.67 9.37 -13.69
C SER A 239 -1.87 8.16 -13.18
N GLY A 240 -1.26 7.43 -14.13
CA GLY A 240 -0.35 6.32 -13.83
C GLY A 240 0.94 6.75 -13.11
N SER A 241 1.29 8.03 -13.10
CA SER A 241 2.48 8.53 -12.39
C SER A 241 2.45 8.25 -10.88
N ARG A 242 1.26 8.00 -10.30
CA ARG A 242 1.10 7.59 -8.90
C ARG A 242 1.84 6.29 -8.58
N LEU A 243 2.01 5.41 -9.57
CA LEU A 243 2.69 4.12 -9.41
C LEU A 243 4.19 4.28 -9.12
N LEU A 244 4.76 5.47 -9.36
CA LEU A 244 6.19 5.73 -9.20
C LEU A 244 6.60 6.12 -7.77
N TYR A 245 5.65 6.43 -6.88
CA TYR A 245 5.97 6.96 -5.54
C TYR A 245 6.88 6.04 -4.72
N SER A 246 6.53 4.76 -4.63
CA SER A 246 7.31 3.77 -3.89
C SER A 246 8.68 3.53 -4.53
N GLY A 247 8.76 3.54 -5.86
CA GLY A 247 10.01 3.37 -6.61
C GLY A 247 10.98 4.51 -6.37
N LEU A 248 10.49 5.75 -6.39
CA LEU A 248 11.32 6.93 -6.10
C LEU A 248 11.83 6.93 -4.65
N SER A 249 10.98 6.55 -3.69
CA SER A 249 11.41 6.36 -2.29
C SER A 249 12.46 5.24 -2.16
N ALA A 250 12.26 4.13 -2.86
CA ALA A 250 13.20 3.00 -2.85
C ALA A 250 14.57 3.39 -3.42
N LEU A 251 14.60 4.03 -4.59
CA LEU A 251 15.84 4.50 -5.20
C LEU A 251 16.55 5.55 -4.35
N THR A 252 15.80 6.47 -3.73
CA THR A 252 16.37 7.45 -2.78
C THR A 252 17.02 6.74 -1.60
N GLY A 253 16.35 5.73 -1.02
CA GLY A 253 16.91 4.95 0.08
C GLY A 253 18.14 4.14 -0.30
N LEU A 254 18.16 3.55 -1.49
CA LEU A 254 19.34 2.89 -2.05
C LEU A 254 20.52 3.86 -2.14
N GLN A 255 20.29 5.04 -2.71
CA GLN A 255 21.33 6.06 -2.88
C GLN A 255 21.86 6.57 -1.54
N LEU A 256 20.99 6.78 -0.54
CA LEU A 256 21.41 7.19 0.80
C LEU A 256 22.26 6.12 1.49
N ALA A 257 21.92 4.84 1.33
CA ALA A 257 22.72 3.75 1.88
C ALA A 257 24.10 3.62 1.20
N LEU A 258 24.15 3.74 -0.14
CA LEU A 258 25.41 3.74 -0.90
C LEU A 258 26.29 4.95 -0.54
N ALA A 259 25.72 6.14 -0.52
CA ALA A 259 26.40 7.37 -0.13
C ALA A 259 26.96 7.25 1.29
N SER A 260 26.18 6.69 2.20
CA SER A 260 26.60 6.47 3.57
C SER A 260 27.79 5.51 3.69
N ARG A 261 27.85 4.43 2.90
CA ARG A 261 29.04 3.56 2.84
C ARG A 261 30.31 4.29 2.43
N ALA A 262 30.18 5.32 1.62
CA ALA A 262 31.28 6.18 1.20
C ALA A 262 31.60 7.32 2.19
N GLY A 263 30.90 7.40 3.33
CA GLY A 263 31.03 8.50 4.31
C GLY A 263 30.24 9.76 3.94
N LEU A 264 29.45 9.72 2.86
CA LEU A 264 28.52 10.78 2.46
C LEU A 264 27.16 10.54 3.11
N HIS A 265 27.11 10.60 4.44
CA HIS A 265 25.87 10.36 5.19
C HIS A 265 25.32 11.63 5.85
N GLY A 266 24.03 11.54 6.24
CA GLY A 266 23.35 12.59 6.97
C GLY A 266 24.02 12.95 8.31
N PRO A 267 23.58 14.06 8.93
CA PRO A 267 24.18 14.55 10.16
C PRO A 267 24.05 13.50 11.28
N ALA A 268 25.13 13.27 12.04
CA ALA A 268 25.11 12.34 13.18
C ALA A 268 24.05 12.72 14.22
N ARG A 269 23.83 14.04 14.39
CA ARG A 269 22.75 14.64 15.15
C ARG A 269 22.09 15.71 14.30
N PRO A 270 20.89 15.47 13.75
CA PRO A 270 20.14 16.47 13.02
C PRO A 270 19.95 17.75 13.84
N GLY A 271 19.80 18.89 13.17
CA GLY A 271 19.77 20.22 13.81
C GLY A 271 18.36 20.79 13.95
N ARG A 272 18.15 21.93 13.30
CA ARG A 272 16.86 22.63 13.25
C ARG A 272 15.88 21.87 12.34
N THR A 273 14.59 21.95 12.67
CA THR A 273 13.47 21.51 11.81
C THR A 273 12.72 22.71 11.24
N SER A 274 12.05 22.51 10.10
CA SER A 274 11.04 23.46 9.61
C SER A 274 9.71 23.25 10.36
N SER A 275 8.81 24.24 10.29
CA SER A 275 7.45 24.10 10.82
C SER A 275 6.68 22.97 10.14
N ASP A 276 6.83 22.81 8.82
CA ASP A 276 6.25 21.72 8.04
C ASP A 276 6.73 20.35 8.53
N HIS A 277 8.04 20.20 8.81
CA HIS A 277 8.56 18.96 9.40
C HIS A 277 7.92 18.69 10.77
N GLN A 278 7.79 19.68 11.65
CA GLN A 278 7.15 19.49 12.95
C GLN A 278 5.67 19.07 12.84
N GLN A 279 4.94 19.63 11.87
CA GLN A 279 3.53 19.27 11.63
C GLN A 279 3.36 17.83 11.14
N ARG A 280 4.32 17.33 10.35
CA ARG A 280 4.34 15.94 9.85
C ARG A 280 4.73 14.92 10.91
N TRP A 281 5.38 15.35 11.98
CA TRP A 281 5.82 14.51 13.09
C TRP A 281 5.27 15.01 14.43
N PRO A 282 3.94 14.94 14.63
CA PRO A 282 3.30 15.43 15.85
C PRO A 282 3.74 14.68 17.11
N SER A 283 4.28 13.47 16.96
CA SER A 283 4.84 12.64 18.02
C SER A 283 6.17 12.01 17.57
N ALA A 284 6.95 11.50 18.53
CA ALA A 284 8.14 10.73 18.24
C ALA A 284 7.75 9.30 17.82
N PRO A 285 8.47 8.68 16.86
CA PRO A 285 8.35 7.26 16.60
C PRO A 285 8.78 6.46 17.83
N ASP A 286 7.98 5.46 18.20
CA ASP A 286 8.37 4.50 19.24
C ASP A 286 9.33 3.48 18.63
N LEU A 287 10.63 3.68 18.86
CA LEU A 287 11.71 2.84 18.36
C LEU A 287 12.21 1.83 19.42
N THR A 288 11.40 1.57 20.45
CA THR A 288 11.68 0.51 21.41
C THR A 288 11.34 -0.87 20.82
N ILE A 289 12.12 -1.88 21.21
CA ILE A 289 11.84 -3.27 20.87
C ILE A 289 10.50 -3.68 21.50
N ARG A 290 9.57 -4.20 20.69
CA ARG A 290 8.26 -4.70 21.15
C ARG A 290 8.32 -6.24 21.25
N ALA A 291 7.34 -6.82 21.93
CA ALA A 291 7.18 -8.28 21.98
C ALA A 291 6.73 -8.84 20.62
N GLU A 292 5.82 -8.14 19.96
CA GLU A 292 5.33 -8.45 18.61
C GLU A 292 5.86 -7.42 17.62
N PHE A 293 6.25 -7.88 16.45
CA PHE A 293 6.71 -7.01 15.37
C PHE A 293 5.55 -6.48 14.54
N ALA A 294 5.72 -5.30 13.96
CA ALA A 294 4.75 -4.65 13.09
C ALA A 294 4.31 -5.52 11.90
N ILE A 295 5.18 -6.42 11.45
CA ILE A 295 4.92 -7.34 10.34
C ILE A 295 3.86 -8.40 10.69
N GLU A 296 3.75 -8.75 11.98
CA GLU A 296 2.79 -9.71 12.51
C GLU A 296 1.37 -9.10 12.66
N ASP A 297 1.27 -7.76 12.72
CA ASP A 297 0.03 -6.97 12.80
C ASP A 297 -0.39 -6.37 11.44
N SER A 298 0.06 -6.97 10.34
CA SER A 298 -0.31 -6.58 8.97
C SER A 298 -1.72 -7.04 8.60
N TYR A 299 -2.44 -6.22 7.82
CA TYR A 299 -3.66 -6.64 7.13
C TYR A 299 -3.34 -7.13 5.72
N VAL A 300 -4.05 -8.15 5.25
CA VAL A 300 -3.95 -8.66 3.89
C VAL A 300 -5.21 -8.36 3.11
N LYS A 301 -5.04 -7.79 1.93
CA LYS A 301 -6.12 -7.48 1.00
C LYS A 301 -6.51 -8.70 0.16
N LEU A 302 -7.77 -9.12 0.21
CA LEU A 302 -8.31 -10.12 -0.73
C LEU A 302 -8.85 -9.49 -2.02
N TYR A 303 -9.27 -8.22 -1.94
CA TYR A 303 -9.90 -7.48 -3.01
C TYR A 303 -8.96 -6.40 -3.57
N PRO A 304 -9.01 -6.12 -4.87
CA PRO A 304 -8.22 -5.06 -5.47
C PRO A 304 -8.77 -3.68 -5.07
N GLY A 305 -7.91 -2.66 -5.16
CA GLY A 305 -8.25 -1.27 -4.84
C GLY A 305 -7.93 -0.85 -3.39
N ALA A 306 -8.17 0.42 -3.10
CA ALA A 306 -7.93 1.00 -1.77
C ALA A 306 -8.69 0.22 -0.69
N ARG A 307 -8.09 0.06 0.50
CA ARG A 307 -8.68 -0.76 1.58
C ARG A 307 -10.07 -0.29 1.98
N HIS A 308 -10.33 1.02 1.93
CA HIS A 308 -11.63 1.60 2.24
C HIS A 308 -12.77 1.02 1.39
N LEU A 309 -12.48 0.65 0.13
CA LEU A 309 -13.44 0.04 -0.78
C LEU A 309 -13.99 -1.29 -0.27
N HIS A 310 -13.14 -2.05 0.43
CA HIS A 310 -13.40 -3.45 0.75
C HIS A 310 -14.61 -3.64 1.65
N TYR A 311 -14.86 -2.69 2.56
CA TYR A 311 -16.05 -2.72 3.42
C TYR A 311 -17.34 -2.57 2.60
N GLY A 312 -17.35 -1.72 1.57
CA GLY A 312 -18.49 -1.57 0.68
C GLY A 312 -18.69 -2.79 -0.22
N MET A 313 -17.60 -3.34 -0.75
CA MET A 313 -17.60 -4.58 -1.54
C MET A 313 -18.16 -5.75 -0.73
N GLU A 314 -17.67 -5.94 0.50
CA GLU A 314 -18.13 -7.02 1.39
C GLU A 314 -19.61 -6.84 1.77
N ALA A 315 -20.05 -5.61 2.07
CA ALA A 315 -21.46 -5.34 2.34
C ALA A 315 -22.34 -5.65 1.10
N ALA A 316 -21.84 -5.42 -0.11
CA ALA A 316 -22.53 -5.79 -1.35
C ALA A 316 -22.61 -7.32 -1.53
N LEU A 317 -21.53 -8.05 -1.23
CA LEU A 317 -21.53 -9.52 -1.25
C LEU A 317 -22.49 -10.09 -0.21
N ASN A 318 -22.51 -9.55 1.01
CA ASN A 318 -23.47 -9.93 2.05
C ASN A 318 -24.92 -9.71 1.60
N TRP A 319 -25.19 -8.57 0.95
CA TRP A 319 -26.51 -8.31 0.36
C TRP A 319 -26.87 -9.39 -0.67
N ARG A 320 -25.97 -9.70 -1.60
CA ARG A 320 -26.20 -10.70 -2.66
C ARG A 320 -26.53 -12.07 -2.08
N LEU A 321 -25.72 -12.54 -1.13
CA LEU A 321 -25.93 -13.82 -0.46
C LEU A 321 -27.31 -13.89 0.20
N SER A 322 -27.73 -12.82 0.89
CA SER A 322 -29.06 -12.76 1.53
C SER A 322 -30.23 -12.76 0.54
N HIS A 323 -29.98 -12.45 -0.75
CA HIS A 323 -30.97 -12.45 -1.82
C HIS A 323 -30.82 -13.66 -2.77
N GLY A 324 -30.03 -14.66 -2.38
CA GLY A 324 -29.85 -15.91 -3.13
C GLY A 324 -28.95 -15.78 -4.36
N TYR A 325 -28.15 -14.71 -4.44
CA TYR A 325 -27.14 -14.54 -5.49
C TYR A 325 -25.79 -15.08 -5.02
N HIS A 326 -25.26 -16.07 -5.75
CA HIS A 326 -23.93 -16.62 -5.52
C HIS A 326 -22.86 -15.85 -6.31
N SER A 327 -21.58 -16.22 -6.15
CA SER A 327 -20.44 -15.57 -6.80
C SER A 327 -20.59 -15.54 -8.32
N GLU A 328 -20.17 -14.44 -8.95
CA GLU A 328 -20.12 -14.24 -10.42
C GLU A 328 -21.47 -14.27 -11.17
N GLN A 329 -22.59 -14.48 -10.47
CA GLN A 329 -23.92 -14.37 -11.08
C GLN A 329 -24.34 -12.90 -11.23
N THR A 330 -24.44 -12.40 -12.45
CA THR A 330 -24.92 -11.02 -12.66
C THR A 330 -26.38 -10.84 -12.20
N LEU A 331 -26.67 -9.73 -11.52
CA LEU A 331 -28.05 -9.40 -11.11
C LEU A 331 -28.96 -9.30 -12.33
N ARG A 332 -30.17 -9.85 -12.19
CA ARG A 332 -31.22 -9.68 -13.19
C ARG A 332 -31.71 -8.23 -13.16
N GLN A 333 -32.18 -7.73 -14.30
CA GLN A 333 -32.65 -6.35 -14.45
C GLN A 333 -33.69 -5.94 -13.39
N GLN A 334 -34.60 -6.85 -13.03
CA GLN A 334 -35.65 -6.63 -12.03
C GLN A 334 -35.12 -6.50 -10.58
N ASP A 335 -33.92 -7.02 -10.32
CA ASP A 335 -33.29 -7.03 -9.01
C ASP A 335 -32.29 -5.86 -8.84
N ILE A 336 -32.09 -5.05 -9.89
CA ILE A 336 -31.28 -3.84 -9.83
C ILE A 336 -32.00 -2.82 -8.93
N PRO A 337 -31.36 -2.34 -7.85
CA PRO A 337 -31.96 -1.38 -6.93
C PRO A 337 -32.29 -0.05 -7.63
N SER A 338 -33.38 0.60 -7.20
CA SER A 338 -33.77 1.94 -7.63
C SER A 338 -32.98 3.03 -6.92
N THR A 339 -32.51 2.78 -5.69
CA THR A 339 -31.60 3.66 -4.93
C THR A 339 -30.59 2.87 -4.12
N ILE A 340 -29.37 3.37 -4.01
CA ILE A 340 -28.32 2.84 -3.13
C ILE A 340 -27.78 4.00 -2.28
N THR A 341 -27.73 3.80 -0.97
CA THR A 341 -27.01 4.70 -0.07
C THR A 341 -25.91 3.90 0.63
N ILE A 342 -24.67 4.35 0.45
CA ILE A 342 -23.49 3.84 1.15
C ILE A 342 -23.20 4.79 2.31
N GLU A 343 -23.28 4.29 3.53
CA GLU A 343 -22.84 5.02 4.73
C GLU A 343 -21.52 4.43 5.22
N THR A 344 -20.57 5.29 5.58
CA THR A 344 -19.24 4.88 6.05
C THR A 344 -18.57 5.98 6.89
N TYR A 345 -17.38 5.70 7.40
CA TYR A 345 -16.58 6.61 8.23
C TYR A 345 -15.90 7.72 7.40
N PRO A 346 -15.65 8.92 7.98
CA PRO A 346 -15.14 10.08 7.22
C PRO A 346 -13.83 9.86 6.45
N GLU A 347 -12.89 9.08 6.99
CA GLU A 347 -11.60 8.79 6.34
C GLU A 347 -11.79 8.11 4.97
N ALA A 348 -12.78 7.20 4.84
CA ALA A 348 -13.06 6.55 3.57
C ALA A 348 -13.52 7.54 2.48
N ILE A 349 -14.23 8.59 2.86
CA ILE A 349 -14.70 9.62 1.92
C ILE A 349 -13.55 10.53 1.49
N ASN A 350 -12.68 10.89 2.43
CA ASN A 350 -11.50 11.71 2.12
C ASN A 350 -10.62 11.10 1.03
N TYR A 351 -10.52 9.77 0.97
CA TYR A 351 -9.64 9.08 0.01
C TYR A 351 -10.37 8.35 -1.12
N CYS A 352 -11.66 8.02 -0.96
CA CYS A 352 -12.36 7.13 -1.89
C CYS A 352 -13.73 7.65 -2.38
N ASP A 353 -14.00 8.96 -2.23
CA ASP A 353 -15.16 9.61 -2.85
C ASP A 353 -14.86 10.05 -4.29
N GLN A 354 -14.71 9.06 -5.18
CA GLN A 354 -14.58 9.28 -6.61
C GLN A 354 -15.87 8.85 -7.31
N SER A 355 -16.85 9.74 -7.40
CA SER A 355 -18.20 9.43 -7.91
C SER A 355 -18.25 9.16 -9.42
N GLU A 356 -17.29 9.68 -10.19
CA GLU A 356 -17.23 9.53 -11.65
C GLU A 356 -15.83 9.04 -12.07
N PRO A 357 -15.46 7.77 -11.76
CA PRO A 357 -14.18 7.24 -12.19
C PRO A 357 -14.19 6.98 -13.70
N SER A 358 -13.22 7.56 -14.41
CA SER A 358 -13.09 7.44 -15.87
C SER A 358 -12.09 6.37 -16.31
N ASN A 359 -11.23 5.92 -15.39
CA ASN A 359 -10.19 4.93 -15.66
C ASN A 359 -9.90 4.06 -14.42
N ARG A 360 -9.05 3.03 -14.62
CA ARG A 360 -8.65 2.07 -13.57
C ARG A 360 -8.13 2.76 -12.30
N ILE A 361 -7.27 3.76 -12.43
CA ILE A 361 -6.63 4.41 -11.28
C ILE A 361 -7.69 5.11 -10.43
N GLN A 362 -8.59 5.88 -11.03
CA GLN A 362 -9.70 6.50 -10.30
C GLN A 362 -10.65 5.46 -9.69
N ALA A 363 -10.96 4.39 -10.44
CA ALA A 363 -11.89 3.36 -9.99
C ALA A 363 -11.37 2.58 -8.77
N GLN A 364 -10.05 2.39 -8.67
CA GLN A 364 -9.37 1.80 -7.52
C GLN A 364 -9.44 2.66 -6.24
N PHE A 365 -9.99 3.87 -6.34
CA PHE A 365 -10.28 4.79 -5.24
C PHE A 365 -11.73 5.29 -5.31
N SER A 366 -12.66 4.50 -5.86
CA SER A 366 -14.10 4.83 -5.91
C SER A 366 -14.91 3.81 -5.11
N LEU A 367 -15.33 4.18 -3.89
CA LEU A 367 -16.13 3.32 -3.02
C LEU A 367 -17.49 3.01 -3.66
N GLN A 368 -18.07 3.98 -4.35
CA GLN A 368 -19.32 3.83 -5.08
C GLN A 368 -19.18 2.80 -6.19
N TYR A 369 -18.16 2.92 -7.04
CA TYR A 369 -17.96 2.02 -8.18
C TYR A 369 -17.69 0.60 -7.71
N ALA A 370 -16.72 0.40 -6.81
CA ALA A 370 -16.34 -0.92 -6.32
C ALA A 370 -17.54 -1.63 -5.65
N THR A 371 -18.34 -0.90 -4.87
CA THR A 371 -19.58 -1.42 -4.28
C THR A 371 -20.59 -1.81 -5.35
N CYS A 372 -20.84 -0.93 -6.34
CA CYS A 372 -21.82 -1.18 -7.40
C CYS A 372 -21.45 -2.37 -8.28
N ILE A 373 -20.19 -2.50 -8.69
CA ILE A 373 -19.76 -3.60 -9.55
C ILE A 373 -19.79 -4.94 -8.81
N CYS A 374 -19.37 -4.98 -7.53
CA CYS A 374 -19.50 -6.17 -6.71
C CYS A 374 -20.97 -6.53 -6.43
N LEU A 375 -21.83 -5.54 -6.20
CA LEU A 375 -23.27 -5.76 -6.07
C LEU A 375 -23.87 -6.36 -7.34
N LEU A 376 -23.49 -5.82 -8.50
CA LEU A 376 -23.99 -6.27 -9.80
C LEU A 376 -23.54 -7.68 -10.16
N THR A 377 -22.25 -7.99 -9.98
CA THR A 377 -21.64 -9.19 -10.57
C THR A 377 -21.26 -10.23 -9.53
N GLY A 378 -20.97 -9.83 -8.30
CA GLY A 378 -20.31 -10.67 -7.31
C GLY A 378 -18.83 -10.92 -7.62
N ASP A 379 -18.28 -10.33 -8.67
CA ASP A 379 -16.85 -10.42 -9.01
C ASP A 379 -16.04 -9.55 -8.05
N THR A 380 -14.90 -10.08 -7.61
CA THR A 380 -13.92 -9.43 -6.73
C THR A 380 -12.50 -9.51 -7.29
N SER A 381 -12.35 -9.98 -8.53
CA SER A 381 -11.07 -10.06 -9.24
C SER A 381 -10.61 -8.69 -9.73
N THR A 382 -9.39 -8.61 -10.24
CA THR A 382 -8.80 -7.39 -10.81
C THR A 382 -9.51 -6.90 -12.10
N ASN A 383 -10.38 -7.74 -12.67
CA ASN A 383 -11.17 -7.44 -13.86
C ASN A 383 -12.23 -6.38 -13.61
N ILE A 384 -12.70 -6.21 -12.38
CA ILE A 384 -13.73 -5.22 -12.05
C ILE A 384 -13.31 -3.78 -12.39
N PHE A 385 -12.01 -3.50 -12.56
CA PHE A 385 -11.48 -2.18 -12.93
C PHE A 385 -11.08 -2.06 -14.42
N ASN A 386 -11.49 -3.00 -15.27
CA ASN A 386 -11.24 -2.91 -16.71
C ASN A 386 -12.13 -1.85 -17.39
N GLN A 387 -11.73 -1.42 -18.60
CA GLN A 387 -12.44 -0.36 -19.31
C GLN A 387 -13.87 -0.77 -19.70
N SER A 388 -14.11 -2.05 -19.99
CA SER A 388 -15.44 -2.54 -20.36
C SER A 388 -16.45 -2.39 -19.23
N TRP A 389 -16.05 -2.65 -17.98
CA TRP A 389 -16.93 -2.48 -16.82
C TRP A 389 -17.13 -1.01 -16.47
N LEU A 390 -16.07 -0.20 -16.54
CA LEU A 390 -16.14 1.25 -16.28
C LEU A 390 -17.16 1.95 -17.20
N HIS A 391 -17.27 1.51 -18.44
CA HIS A 391 -18.21 2.06 -19.42
C HIS A 391 -19.51 1.25 -19.55
N HIS A 392 -19.73 0.24 -18.70
CA HIS A 392 -20.89 -0.62 -18.84
C HIS A 392 -22.18 0.13 -18.47
N PRO A 393 -23.23 0.15 -19.33
CA PRO A 393 -24.43 0.96 -19.09
C PRO A 393 -25.14 0.65 -17.77
N VAL A 394 -25.16 -0.62 -17.34
CA VAL A 394 -25.78 -1.01 -16.07
C VAL A 394 -25.01 -0.47 -14.86
N VAL A 395 -23.68 -0.39 -14.95
CA VAL A 395 -22.85 0.20 -13.89
C VAL A 395 -23.11 1.70 -13.80
N ALA A 396 -23.19 2.41 -14.94
CA ALA A 396 -23.55 3.82 -14.98
C ALA A 396 -24.94 4.08 -14.35
N ILE A 397 -25.92 3.20 -14.59
CA ILE A 397 -27.24 3.27 -13.94
C ILE A 397 -27.11 3.13 -12.42
N LEU A 398 -26.39 2.12 -11.93
CA LEU A 398 -26.18 1.92 -10.49
C LEU A 398 -25.46 3.12 -9.84
N MET A 399 -24.42 3.64 -10.49
CA MET A 399 -23.68 4.81 -10.04
C MET A 399 -24.60 6.03 -9.91
N SER A 400 -25.45 6.30 -10.92
CA SER A 400 -26.41 7.41 -10.87
C SER A 400 -27.46 7.30 -9.74
N ARG A 401 -27.67 6.09 -9.23
CA ARG A 401 -28.61 5.78 -8.13
C ARG A 401 -27.92 5.72 -6.78
N THR A 402 -26.60 5.91 -6.74
CA THR A 402 -25.77 5.74 -5.55
C THR A 402 -25.45 7.07 -4.90
N LYS A 403 -25.58 7.13 -3.57
CA LYS A 403 -25.11 8.23 -2.73
C LYS A 403 -24.12 7.69 -1.69
N LEU A 404 -23.03 8.44 -1.47
CA LEU A 404 -22.06 8.16 -0.41
C LEU A 404 -22.24 9.19 0.72
N LEU A 405 -22.31 8.72 1.96
CA LEU A 405 -22.53 9.56 3.14
C LEU A 405 -21.51 9.27 4.24
N ALA A 406 -20.92 10.34 4.78
CA ALA A 406 -20.05 10.29 5.95
C ALA A 406 -20.88 10.16 7.22
N ASN A 407 -20.47 9.26 8.10
CA ASN A 407 -21.10 9.07 9.38
C ASN A 407 -20.05 8.60 10.41
N ASP A 408 -19.91 9.33 11.51
CA ASP A 408 -18.92 9.09 12.57
C ASP A 408 -19.53 8.48 13.84
N HIS A 409 -20.80 8.04 13.79
CA HIS A 409 -21.50 7.44 14.93
C HIS A 409 -20.88 6.14 15.46
N GLN A 410 -20.02 5.48 14.68
CA GLN A 410 -19.34 4.24 15.03
C GLN A 410 -17.83 4.42 14.86
N SER A 411 -17.08 3.91 15.82
CA SER A 411 -15.63 3.84 15.74
C SER A 411 -15.16 2.78 14.73
N GLY A 412 -13.92 2.93 14.28
CA GLY A 412 -13.30 1.98 13.36
C GLY A 412 -13.83 2.09 11.93
N ARG A 413 -13.58 1.05 11.15
CA ARG A 413 -13.88 1.00 9.72
C ARG A 413 -15.07 0.09 9.45
N TRP A 414 -16.01 0.58 8.65
CA TRP A 414 -17.25 -0.12 8.35
C TRP A 414 -17.93 0.47 7.11
N ALA A 415 -18.86 -0.27 6.51
CA ALA A 415 -19.79 0.25 5.52
C ALA A 415 -21.18 -0.36 5.71
N VAL A 416 -22.21 0.44 5.45
CA VAL A 416 -23.61 0.02 5.43
C VAL A 416 -24.20 0.38 4.07
N LEU A 417 -24.87 -0.58 3.46
CA LEU A 417 -25.66 -0.38 2.25
C LEU A 417 -27.13 -0.36 2.62
N ASN A 418 -27.81 0.72 2.28
CA ASN A 418 -29.26 0.81 2.31
C ASN A 418 -29.77 0.86 0.86
N LEU A 419 -30.57 -0.12 0.47
CA LEU A 419 -31.06 -0.26 -0.90
C LEU A 419 -32.58 -0.22 -0.93
N THR A 420 -33.13 0.39 -1.98
CA THR A 420 -34.55 0.31 -2.32
C THR A 420 -34.67 -0.36 -3.67
N ASP A 421 -35.58 -1.33 -3.82
CA ASP A 421 -35.82 -1.99 -5.10
C ASP A 421 -36.82 -1.22 -5.99
N GLN A 422 -37.19 -1.79 -7.14
CA GLN A 422 -38.14 -1.18 -8.08
C GLN A 422 -39.58 -1.15 -7.55
N GLN A 423 -39.91 -1.94 -6.51
CA GLN A 423 -41.23 -1.95 -5.86
C GLN A 423 -41.26 -1.11 -4.57
N GLY A 424 -40.18 -0.40 -4.24
CA GLY A 424 -40.08 0.42 -3.03
C GLY A 424 -39.74 -0.36 -1.75
N ARG A 425 -39.45 -1.66 -1.85
CA ARG A 425 -39.03 -2.46 -0.67
C ARG A 425 -37.60 -2.10 -0.32
N ARG A 426 -37.33 -2.01 0.98
CA ARG A 426 -36.02 -1.64 1.52
C ARG A 426 -35.28 -2.86 2.02
N SER A 427 -33.98 -2.87 1.82
CA SER A 427 -33.05 -3.86 2.36
C SER A 427 -31.79 -3.19 2.85
N ARG A 428 -31.10 -3.86 3.77
CA ARG A 428 -29.88 -3.36 4.40
C ARG A 428 -28.84 -4.48 4.49
N ALA A 429 -27.59 -4.15 4.20
CA ALA A 429 -26.44 -5.01 4.45
C ALA A 429 -25.28 -4.21 5.06
N GLU A 430 -24.40 -4.86 5.81
CA GLU A 430 -23.28 -4.20 6.46
C GLU A 430 -22.01 -5.06 6.45
N CYS A 431 -20.88 -4.38 6.61
CA CYS A 431 -19.59 -4.99 6.92
C CYS A 431 -18.86 -4.13 7.96
N LYS A 432 -18.43 -4.75 9.05
CA LYS A 432 -17.58 -4.14 10.09
C LYS A 432 -16.24 -4.86 10.27
N TYR A 433 -16.16 -6.11 9.84
CA TYR A 433 -14.98 -6.94 9.94
C TYR A 433 -14.64 -7.45 8.55
N LEU A 434 -13.40 -7.24 8.13
CA LEU A 434 -12.90 -7.76 6.86
C LEU A 434 -11.98 -8.94 7.11
N LYS A 435 -12.20 -10.01 6.36
CA LYS A 435 -11.29 -11.15 6.35
C LYS A 435 -9.92 -10.69 5.81
N GLY A 436 -8.89 -10.89 6.61
CA GLY A 436 -7.52 -10.41 6.37
C GLY A 436 -7.10 -9.23 7.25
N ASP A 437 -7.99 -8.63 8.02
CA ASP A 437 -7.61 -7.69 9.09
C ASP A 437 -6.94 -8.44 10.25
N PRO A 438 -6.09 -7.80 11.09
CA PRO A 438 -5.43 -8.47 12.22
C PRO A 438 -6.42 -9.13 13.20
N GLY A 439 -7.60 -8.53 13.39
CA GLY A 439 -8.68 -9.09 14.20
C GLY A 439 -9.50 -10.20 13.53
N TYR A 440 -9.30 -10.44 12.24
CA TYR A 440 -9.91 -11.54 11.48
C TYR A 440 -8.93 -12.03 10.38
N PRO A 441 -7.78 -12.60 10.77
CA PRO A 441 -6.66 -12.82 9.86
C PRO A 441 -6.96 -13.94 8.84
N LEU A 442 -6.25 -13.89 7.70
CA LEU A 442 -6.22 -15.01 6.77
C LEU A 442 -5.46 -16.20 7.36
N SER A 443 -5.93 -17.41 7.08
CA SER A 443 -5.11 -18.61 7.30
C SER A 443 -3.90 -18.60 6.37
N ILE A 444 -2.91 -19.45 6.66
CA ILE A 444 -1.76 -19.65 5.76
C ILE A 444 -2.25 -20.17 4.39
N ASP A 445 -3.21 -21.10 4.39
CA ASP A 445 -3.79 -21.64 3.16
C ASP A 445 -4.53 -20.57 2.33
N ASP A 446 -5.23 -19.64 2.98
CA ASP A 446 -5.86 -18.50 2.31
C ASP A 446 -4.79 -17.62 1.61
N ARG A 447 -3.66 -17.37 2.28
CA ARG A 447 -2.54 -16.57 1.73
C ARG A 447 -1.86 -17.30 0.56
N ILE A 448 -1.64 -18.61 0.68
CA ILE A 448 -1.12 -19.46 -0.40
C ILE A 448 -2.07 -19.44 -1.59
N THR A 449 -3.37 -19.59 -1.35
CA THR A 449 -4.40 -19.59 -2.40
C THR A 449 -4.44 -18.24 -3.13
N LYS A 450 -4.39 -17.13 -2.39
CA LYS A 450 -4.25 -15.78 -2.96
C LYS A 450 -3.00 -15.70 -3.84
N ALA A 451 -1.85 -16.13 -3.33
CA ALA A 451 -0.58 -16.05 -4.05
C ALA A 451 -0.58 -16.88 -5.34
N LYS A 452 -1.02 -18.14 -5.29
CA LYS A 452 -1.15 -19.00 -6.47
C LYS A 452 -2.02 -18.38 -7.55
N ARG A 453 -3.22 -17.91 -7.17
CA ARG A 453 -4.15 -17.24 -8.11
C ARG A 453 -3.48 -16.05 -8.81
N LEU A 454 -2.79 -15.20 -8.08
CA LEU A 454 -2.15 -14.00 -8.63
C LEU A 454 -0.94 -14.32 -9.52
N LEU A 455 -0.20 -15.39 -9.21
CA LEU A 455 0.95 -15.86 -10.00
C LEU A 455 0.49 -16.53 -11.30
N GLU A 456 -0.54 -17.38 -11.24
CA GLU A 456 -1.06 -18.15 -12.38
C GLU A 456 -1.72 -17.29 -13.45
N ASP A 457 -2.13 -16.06 -13.12
CA ASP A 457 -2.59 -15.07 -14.10
C ASP A 457 -1.49 -14.70 -15.12
N HIS A 458 -0.21 -14.91 -14.79
CA HIS A 458 0.93 -14.48 -15.63
C HIS A 458 2.02 -15.55 -15.81
N LEU A 459 2.07 -16.57 -14.96
CA LEU A 459 3.06 -17.65 -14.98
C LEU A 459 2.39 -19.01 -15.16
N GLU A 460 3.12 -19.98 -15.72
CA GLU A 460 2.67 -21.38 -15.74
C GLU A 460 2.49 -21.92 -14.32
N THR A 461 1.45 -22.72 -14.08
CA THR A 461 1.10 -23.31 -12.78
C THR A 461 2.29 -23.96 -12.08
N ARG A 462 3.08 -24.78 -12.80
CA ARG A 462 4.25 -25.45 -12.22
C ARG A 462 5.32 -24.45 -11.75
N CYS A 463 5.50 -23.34 -12.47
CA CYS A 463 6.42 -22.28 -12.07
C CYS A 463 5.90 -21.55 -10.83
N ALA A 464 4.61 -21.20 -10.81
CA ALA A 464 3.96 -20.57 -9.66
C ALA A 464 4.10 -21.43 -8.39
N GLU A 465 3.83 -22.73 -8.47
CA GLU A 465 3.96 -23.64 -7.32
C GLU A 465 5.39 -23.75 -6.80
N ARG A 466 6.38 -23.81 -7.70
CA ARG A 466 7.80 -23.82 -7.31
C ARG A 466 8.18 -22.55 -6.56
N LEU A 467 7.74 -21.37 -7.04
CA LEU A 467 8.03 -20.09 -6.39
C LEU A 467 7.37 -19.97 -5.02
N VAL A 468 6.09 -20.36 -4.90
CA VAL A 468 5.36 -20.37 -3.63
C VAL A 468 6.07 -21.24 -2.60
N ASN A 469 6.41 -22.48 -2.98
CA ASN A 469 7.11 -23.40 -2.09
C ASN A 469 8.49 -22.88 -1.68
N HIS A 470 9.24 -22.28 -2.62
CA HIS A 470 10.56 -21.72 -2.35
C HIS A 470 10.52 -20.54 -1.38
N TRP A 471 9.60 -19.58 -1.57
CA TRP A 471 9.52 -18.42 -0.68
C TRP A 471 9.00 -18.76 0.72
N LEU A 472 8.14 -19.77 0.84
CA LEU A 472 7.60 -20.20 2.14
C LEU A 472 8.51 -21.18 2.88
N GLU A 473 9.02 -22.19 2.19
CA GLU A 473 9.67 -23.35 2.83
C GLU A 473 11.10 -23.58 2.34
N GLY A 474 11.58 -22.79 1.37
CA GLY A 474 12.93 -22.92 0.83
C GLY A 474 14.02 -22.68 1.89
N ASP A 475 15.15 -23.39 1.73
CA ASP A 475 16.30 -23.23 2.62
C ASP A 475 16.76 -21.76 2.65
N LEU A 476 16.94 -21.22 3.85
CA LEU A 476 17.35 -19.84 4.09
C LEU A 476 18.73 -19.51 3.50
N SER A 477 19.57 -20.52 3.24
CA SER A 477 20.87 -20.38 2.59
C SER A 477 20.80 -20.24 1.06
N ASN A 478 19.66 -20.59 0.44
CA ASN A 478 19.46 -20.43 -1.01
C ASN A 478 19.28 -18.96 -1.39
N GLY A 479 19.35 -18.65 -2.69
CA GLY A 479 18.98 -17.32 -3.20
C GLY A 479 17.46 -17.07 -3.19
N LEU A 480 17.04 -15.87 -3.61
CA LEU A 480 15.62 -15.49 -3.69
C LEU A 480 14.80 -16.36 -4.66
N LEU A 481 15.40 -16.76 -5.77
CA LEU A 481 14.77 -17.57 -6.79
C LEU A 481 15.28 -19.01 -6.68
N PRO A 482 14.42 -20.02 -6.89
CA PRO A 482 14.87 -21.40 -6.90
C PRO A 482 15.83 -21.63 -8.07
N GLU A 483 16.81 -22.51 -7.90
CA GLU A 483 17.66 -22.97 -9.00
C GLU A 483 16.79 -23.59 -10.12
N ALA A 484 17.19 -23.37 -11.38
CA ALA A 484 16.39 -23.64 -12.57
C ALA A 484 15.92 -25.10 -12.69
#